data_AF-Q26DM8-F1
#
_entry.id   AF-Q26DM8-F1
#
_cell.length_a   1.000
_cell.length_b   1.000
_cell.length_c   1.000
_cell.angle_alpha   90.00
_cell.angle_beta   90.00
_cell.angle_gamma   90.00
#
_symmetry.space_group_name_H-M   'P 1'
#
loop_
_entity.id
_entity.type
_entity.pdbx_description
1 polymer ?
#
loop_
_entity_poly.entity_id
_entity_poly.type
_entity_poly.pdbx_seq_one_letter_code
_entity_poly.pdbx_strand_id
1 'polypeptide(L)'
;MNKYLSIILLFFLFSCEEKVEMSSINPENWKKRSVTIEHKDSLEYGKSYLSIYSQIYSISESRTQNLTGMVSLRNTSDLDTIYLLKAEYFDTHGKSVRTYFDYPIYLAPLETTEIIIDEKDISGGTGSNFIFEWQKTHEAPEPIFEAVMTSILGQQGLSFTTQSKRIQ
;
A
#
# COMPACT_ATOMS: atom_id res chain seq x y z
N MET A 1 40.50 -11.83 -40.98
CA MET A 1 39.09 -11.44 -40.75
C MET A 1 38.54 -11.86 -39.38
N ASN A 2 39.38 -12.29 -38.41
CA ASN A 2 38.93 -12.86 -37.13
C ASN A 2 39.25 -12.03 -35.87
N LYS A 3 39.90 -10.86 -35.99
CA LYS A 3 40.27 -10.03 -34.82
C LYS A 3 39.20 -9.00 -34.42
N TYR A 4 38.33 -8.60 -35.35
CA TYR A 4 37.26 -7.63 -35.07
C TYR A 4 35.99 -8.27 -34.48
N LEU A 5 35.82 -9.60 -34.63
CA LEU A 5 34.67 -10.32 -34.10
C LEU A 5 34.70 -10.42 -32.56
N SER A 6 35.90 -10.36 -31.96
CA SER A 6 36.05 -10.47 -30.50
C SER A 6 35.77 -9.18 -29.74
N ILE A 7 35.73 -8.01 -30.42
CA ILE A 7 35.51 -6.71 -29.77
C ILE A 7 34.02 -6.38 -29.66
N ILE A 8 33.16 -6.98 -30.50
CA ILE A 8 31.70 -6.75 -30.48
C ILE A 8 31.01 -7.54 -29.34
N LEU A 9 31.64 -8.60 -28.83
CA LEU A 9 31.07 -9.43 -27.77
C LEU A 9 31.18 -8.82 -26.36
N LEU A 10 32.00 -7.77 -26.17
CA LEU A 10 32.26 -7.20 -24.84
C LEU A 10 31.29 -6.06 -24.46
N PHE A 11 30.44 -5.59 -25.37
CA PHE A 11 29.56 -4.44 -25.13
C PHE A 11 28.16 -4.79 -24.60
N PHE A 12 27.83 -6.07 -24.41
CA PHE A 12 26.49 -6.51 -23.99
C PHE A 12 26.29 -6.71 -22.48
N LEU A 13 27.27 -6.41 -21.63
CA LEU A 13 27.17 -6.65 -20.19
C LEU A 13 26.85 -5.42 -19.32
N PHE A 14 26.57 -4.26 -19.92
CA PHE A 14 26.02 -3.11 -19.20
C PHE A 14 24.50 -3.05 -19.36
N SER A 15 23.80 -4.11 -18.95
CA SER A 15 22.38 -4.00 -18.63
C SER A 15 22.30 -3.35 -17.26
N CYS A 16 22.18 -2.02 -17.24
CA CYS A 16 21.91 -1.28 -16.02
C CYS A 16 20.47 -1.61 -15.61
N GLU A 17 20.29 -2.42 -14.58
CA GLU A 17 18.98 -2.68 -13.99
C GLU A 17 18.56 -1.42 -13.23
N GLU A 18 17.78 -0.58 -13.91
CA GLU A 18 17.24 0.63 -13.34
C GLU A 18 16.23 0.23 -12.26
N LYS A 19 16.60 0.41 -10.99
CA LYS A 19 15.71 0.16 -9.86
C LYS A 19 14.55 1.15 -9.97
N VAL A 20 13.41 0.65 -10.42
CA VAL A 20 12.19 1.43 -10.55
C VAL A 20 11.82 1.96 -9.17
N GLU A 21 11.99 3.27 -8.96
CA GLU A 21 11.42 3.94 -7.80
C GLU A 21 9.90 3.77 -7.83
N MET A 22 9.39 3.20 -6.75
CA MET A 22 7.98 2.93 -6.55
C MET A 22 7.41 4.19 -5.92
N SER A 23 6.56 4.90 -6.67
CA SER A 23 6.24 6.31 -6.41
C SER A 23 5.52 6.55 -5.07
N SER A 24 4.95 5.49 -4.49
CA SER A 24 4.14 5.55 -3.29
C SER A 24 4.89 5.53 -1.98
N ILE A 25 6.19 5.27 -2.01
CA ILE A 25 7.06 5.32 -0.84
C ILE A 25 7.73 6.69 -0.77
N ASN A 26 6.99 7.80 -0.78
CA ASN A 26 7.61 9.06 -0.40
C ASN A 26 7.63 9.17 1.13
N PRO A 27 8.75 8.85 1.81
CA PRO A 27 8.79 8.75 3.27
C PRO A 27 8.63 10.14 3.92
N GLU A 28 8.91 11.22 3.15
CA GLU A 28 8.71 12.59 3.62
C GLU A 28 7.25 12.90 3.92
N ASN A 29 6.30 12.24 3.24
CA ASN A 29 4.86 12.48 3.46
C ASN A 29 4.40 11.94 4.82
N TRP A 30 4.86 10.75 5.21
CA TRP A 30 4.51 10.15 6.50
C TRP A 30 5.22 10.81 7.66
N LYS A 31 6.49 11.21 7.48
CA LYS A 31 7.28 11.84 8.53
C LYS A 31 6.72 13.19 8.97
N LYS A 32 6.11 13.96 8.06
CA LYS A 32 5.43 15.23 8.40
C LYS A 32 4.25 15.04 9.35
N ARG A 33 3.70 13.83 9.42
CA ARG A 33 2.56 13.47 10.28
C ARG A 33 2.97 12.80 11.58
N SER A 34 4.28 12.54 11.78
CA SER A 34 4.76 11.84 12.95
C SER A 34 4.41 12.60 14.23
N VAL A 35 3.90 11.91 15.23
CA VAL A 35 3.51 12.50 16.52
C VAL A 35 4.02 11.63 17.66
N THR A 36 4.41 12.27 18.76
CA THR A 36 4.60 11.55 20.03
C THR A 36 3.26 11.54 20.75
N ILE A 37 2.69 10.36 20.98
CA ILE A 37 1.43 10.22 21.70
C ILE A 37 1.71 10.39 23.20
N GLU A 38 1.34 11.54 23.74
CA GLU A 38 1.30 11.77 25.19
C GLU A 38 0.00 11.12 25.74
N HIS A 39 0.13 10.29 26.78
CA HIS A 39 -0.97 9.55 27.46
C HIS A 39 -1.59 8.36 26.68
N LYS A 40 -0.76 7.39 26.29
CA LYS A 40 -1.19 6.12 25.66
C LYS A 40 -2.26 5.36 26.45
N ASP A 41 -2.31 5.49 27.77
CA ASP A 41 -3.19 4.70 28.65
C ASP A 41 -4.68 5.00 28.45
N SER A 42 -5.03 6.13 27.81
CA SER A 42 -6.42 6.51 27.53
C SER A 42 -6.89 6.15 26.12
N LEU A 43 -6.01 5.59 25.27
CA LEU A 43 -6.33 5.25 23.89
C LEU A 43 -6.64 3.76 23.74
N GLU A 44 -7.74 3.47 23.07
CA GLU A 44 -8.08 2.13 22.64
C GLU A 44 -7.22 1.76 21.42
N TYR A 45 -6.59 0.60 21.48
CA TYR A 45 -5.88 0.01 20.34
C TYR A 45 -6.82 -0.83 19.47
N GLY A 46 -6.61 -0.77 18.16
CA GLY A 46 -7.24 -1.68 17.22
C GLY A 46 -6.31 -2.07 16.06
N LYS A 47 -6.67 -3.15 15.40
CA LYS A 47 -5.99 -3.66 14.20
C LYS A 47 -7.00 -3.99 13.12
N SER A 48 -6.76 -3.52 11.91
CA SER A 48 -7.62 -3.76 10.75
C SER A 48 -6.86 -4.44 9.62
N TYR A 49 -7.51 -5.42 9.00
CA TYR A 49 -7.05 -6.14 7.81
C TYR A 49 -7.77 -5.61 6.57
N LEU A 50 -7.03 -5.20 5.54
CA LEU A 50 -7.57 -4.76 4.27
C LEU A 50 -7.05 -5.65 3.13
N SER A 51 -7.93 -6.39 2.47
CA SER A 51 -7.57 -7.08 1.23
C SER A 51 -7.26 -6.07 0.12
N ILE A 52 -6.19 -6.29 -0.64
CA ILE A 52 -5.86 -5.47 -1.80
C ILE A 52 -5.24 -6.36 -2.88
N TYR A 53 -5.39 -6.01 -4.15
CA TYR A 53 -5.01 -6.88 -5.25
C TYR A 53 -4.10 -6.15 -6.21
N SER A 54 -2.78 -6.41 -6.20
CA SER A 54 -1.92 -5.88 -7.27
C SER A 54 -2.23 -6.52 -8.62
N GLN A 55 -2.78 -7.74 -8.60
CA GLN A 55 -3.16 -8.51 -9.78
C GLN A 55 -4.47 -9.25 -9.53
N ILE A 56 -5.25 -9.46 -10.58
CA ILE A 56 -6.42 -10.37 -10.58
C ILE A 56 -6.34 -11.32 -11.76
N TYR A 57 -6.92 -12.51 -11.64
CA TYR A 57 -7.04 -13.42 -12.78
C TYR A 57 -8.02 -12.88 -13.81
N SER A 58 -7.69 -13.08 -15.08
CA SER A 58 -8.50 -12.67 -16.22
C SER A 58 -8.62 -13.82 -17.20
N ILE A 59 -9.85 -14.23 -17.52
CA ILE A 59 -10.19 -15.32 -18.46
C ILE A 59 -9.80 -16.72 -17.97
N SER A 60 -8.60 -16.91 -17.43
CA SER A 60 -8.07 -18.19 -16.92
C SER A 60 -7.08 -17.99 -15.77
N GLU A 61 -6.76 -19.07 -15.05
CA GLU A 61 -5.75 -19.08 -13.98
C GLU A 61 -4.33 -18.78 -14.49
N SER A 62 -4.07 -18.95 -15.79
CA SER A 62 -2.76 -18.69 -16.40
C SER A 62 -2.55 -17.22 -16.79
N ARG A 63 -3.55 -16.36 -16.65
CA ARG A 63 -3.48 -14.97 -17.11
C ARG A 63 -3.97 -14.02 -16.03
N THR A 64 -3.12 -13.10 -15.63
CA THR A 64 -3.47 -12.03 -14.70
C THR A 64 -3.50 -10.67 -15.40
N GLN A 65 -4.21 -9.74 -14.78
CA GLN A 65 -4.25 -8.32 -15.11
C GLN A 65 -3.76 -7.53 -13.91
N ASN A 66 -2.83 -6.62 -14.14
CA ASN A 66 -2.30 -5.74 -13.11
C ASN A 66 -3.27 -4.59 -12.82
N LEU A 67 -3.28 -4.15 -11.57
CA LEU A 67 -4.18 -3.11 -11.05
C LEU A 67 -3.38 -2.00 -10.37
N THR A 68 -3.81 -0.76 -10.55
CA THR A 68 -3.45 0.34 -9.64
C THR A 68 -4.35 0.29 -8.42
N GLY A 69 -3.76 0.26 -7.22
CA GLY A 69 -4.49 0.30 -5.97
C GLY A 69 -4.40 1.66 -5.30
N MET A 70 -5.53 2.27 -4.95
CA MET A 70 -5.57 3.44 -4.08
C MET A 70 -6.16 3.03 -2.74
N VAL A 71 -5.36 3.06 -1.68
CA VAL A 71 -5.78 2.78 -0.31
C VAL A 71 -6.03 4.07 0.41
N SER A 72 -7.27 4.31 0.83
CA SER A 72 -7.65 5.47 1.64
C SER A 72 -7.69 5.08 3.12
N LEU A 73 -6.99 5.85 3.95
CA LEU A 73 -6.99 5.77 5.41
C LEU A 73 -7.76 6.99 5.93
N ARG A 74 -8.93 6.74 6.52
CA ARG A 74 -9.91 7.80 6.85
C ARG A 74 -10.16 7.88 8.34
N ASN A 75 -10.03 9.08 8.90
CA ASN A 75 -10.65 9.40 10.18
C ASN A 75 -12.13 9.72 9.93
N THR A 76 -13.02 8.95 10.55
CA THR A 76 -14.48 9.15 10.45
C THR A 76 -15.03 10.02 11.58
N SER A 77 -14.22 10.35 12.57
CA SER A 77 -14.56 11.28 13.64
C SER A 77 -14.60 12.71 13.08
N ASP A 78 -15.66 13.45 13.40
CA ASP A 78 -15.79 14.88 13.12
C ASP A 78 -15.27 15.78 14.25
N LEU A 79 -14.89 15.18 15.38
CA LEU A 79 -14.44 15.90 16.57
C LEU A 79 -13.00 15.55 16.96
N ASP A 80 -12.66 14.26 16.93
CA ASP A 80 -11.43 13.73 17.51
C ASP A 80 -10.39 13.35 16.46
N THR A 81 -9.12 13.55 16.83
CA THR A 81 -7.97 13.02 16.08
C THR A 81 -7.79 11.55 16.41
N ILE A 82 -7.50 10.73 15.40
CA ILE A 82 -7.08 9.34 15.58
C ILE A 82 -5.60 9.18 15.23
N TYR A 83 -5.02 8.08 15.67
CA TYR A 83 -3.61 7.78 15.46
C TYR A 83 -3.44 6.49 14.70
N LEU A 84 -2.62 6.48 13.66
CA LEU A 84 -2.20 5.27 12.98
C LEU A 84 -0.79 4.94 13.43
N LEU A 85 -0.58 3.73 13.91
CA LEU A 85 0.70 3.27 14.47
C LEU A 85 1.55 2.57 13.44
N LYS A 86 0.90 1.85 12.51
CA LYS A 86 1.58 1.05 11.50
C LYS A 86 0.72 0.86 10.27
N ALA A 87 1.34 0.90 9.10
CA ALA A 87 0.77 0.43 7.83
C ALA A 87 1.77 -0.50 7.16
N GLU A 88 1.44 -1.79 7.11
CA GLU A 88 2.30 -2.83 6.55
C GLU A 88 1.58 -3.60 5.44
N TYR A 89 2.29 -3.77 4.33
CA TYR A 89 1.82 -4.42 3.11
C TYR A 89 2.43 -5.82 3.00
N PHE A 90 1.56 -6.81 2.76
CA PHE A 90 1.92 -8.22 2.66
C PHE A 90 1.57 -8.78 1.28
N ASP A 91 2.39 -9.70 0.79
CA ASP A 91 2.11 -10.43 -0.45
C ASP A 91 1.07 -11.55 -0.24
N THR A 92 0.75 -12.22 -1.35
CA THR A 92 -0.19 -13.36 -1.39
C THR A 92 0.21 -14.53 -0.47
N HIS A 93 1.49 -14.65 -0.11
CA HIS A 93 1.99 -15.69 0.78
C HIS A 93 2.07 -15.24 2.25
N GLY A 94 1.61 -14.02 2.55
CA GLY A 94 1.66 -13.44 3.88
C GLY A 94 3.05 -12.93 4.28
N LYS A 95 3.96 -12.74 3.33
CA LYS A 95 5.28 -12.15 3.62
C LYS A 95 5.17 -10.64 3.60
N SER A 96 5.76 -9.98 4.60
CA SER A 96 5.90 -8.52 4.62
C SER A 96 6.73 -8.06 3.42
N VAL A 97 6.12 -7.24 2.58
CA VAL A 97 6.73 -6.66 1.37
C VAL A 97 7.24 -5.26 1.68
N ARG A 98 6.45 -4.48 2.42
CA ARG A 98 6.74 -3.06 2.65
C ARG A 98 6.06 -2.55 3.90
N THR A 99 6.80 -1.78 4.69
CA THR A 99 6.25 -0.98 5.78
C THR A 99 6.25 0.48 5.34
N TYR A 100 5.07 1.10 5.27
CA TYR A 100 4.94 2.52 4.88
C TYR A 100 5.29 3.45 6.03
N PHE A 101 4.87 3.08 7.23
CA PHE A 101 5.29 3.65 8.50
C PHE A 101 5.08 2.63 9.62
N ASP A 102 5.93 2.70 10.65
CA ASP A 102 5.91 1.90 11.88
C ASP A 102 6.04 2.78 13.13
N TYR A 103 5.71 4.05 12.99
CA TYR A 103 5.66 5.05 14.05
C TYR A 103 4.30 5.76 14.03
N PRO A 104 3.85 6.31 15.17
CA PRO A 104 2.57 6.99 15.23
C PRO A 104 2.51 8.21 14.32
N ILE A 105 1.45 8.26 13.51
CA ILE A 105 1.02 9.43 12.75
C ILE A 105 -0.39 9.81 13.18
N TYR A 106 -0.73 11.09 13.09
CA TYR A 106 -2.10 11.55 13.35
C TYR A 106 -2.91 11.65 12.06
N LEU A 107 -4.23 11.46 12.18
CA LEU A 107 -5.23 11.89 11.21
C LEU A 107 -6.22 12.83 11.91
N ALA A 108 -6.28 14.08 11.44
CA ALA A 108 -7.20 15.09 11.97
C ALA A 108 -8.67 14.68 11.74
N PRO A 109 -9.64 15.30 12.42
CA PRO A 109 -11.06 15.02 12.19
C PRO A 109 -11.42 15.10 10.71
N LEU A 110 -12.14 14.08 10.22
CA LEU A 110 -12.54 13.89 8.81
C LEU A 110 -11.39 13.84 7.79
N GLU A 111 -10.13 13.78 8.24
CA GLU A 111 -8.99 13.72 7.33
C GLU A 111 -8.89 12.36 6.64
N THR A 112 -8.47 12.39 5.38
CA THR A 112 -8.10 11.21 4.59
C THR A 112 -6.67 11.34 4.11
N THR A 113 -5.94 10.22 4.11
CA THR A 113 -4.64 10.09 3.46
C THR A 113 -4.62 8.84 2.61
N GLU A 114 -3.79 8.84 1.56
CA GLU A 114 -3.73 7.73 0.62
C GLU A 114 -2.36 7.07 0.54
N ILE A 115 -2.39 5.75 0.30
CA ILE A 115 -1.27 4.98 -0.22
C ILE A 115 -1.65 4.54 -1.63
N ILE A 116 -0.77 4.79 -2.60
CA ILE A 116 -0.94 4.33 -3.99
C ILE A 116 -0.11 3.06 -4.21
N ILE A 117 -0.58 2.11 -4.99
CA ILE A 117 0.17 0.97 -5.48
C ILE A 117 0.13 1.08 -7.00
N ASP A 118 1.26 1.42 -7.61
CA ASP A 118 1.36 1.60 -9.06
C ASP A 118 1.02 0.28 -9.78
N GLU A 119 0.40 0.33 -10.96
CA GLU A 119 0.08 -0.86 -11.77
C GLU A 119 1.29 -1.77 -12.06
N LYS A 120 2.49 -1.19 -12.10
CA LYS A 120 3.74 -1.92 -12.29
C LYS A 120 4.20 -2.68 -11.03
N ASP A 121 3.68 -2.35 -9.86
CA ASP A 121 3.99 -3.01 -8.59
C ASP A 121 3.19 -4.31 -8.47
N ILE A 122 3.76 -5.41 -8.98
CA ILE A 122 3.18 -6.76 -8.86
C ILE A 122 3.63 -7.50 -7.59
N SER A 123 4.33 -6.83 -6.67
CA SER A 123 4.94 -7.49 -5.50
C SER A 123 3.92 -8.11 -4.56
N GLY A 124 2.66 -7.65 -4.60
CA GLY A 124 1.56 -8.23 -3.83
C GLY A 124 1.01 -9.55 -4.37
N GLY A 125 1.12 -9.80 -5.66
CA GLY A 125 0.41 -10.87 -6.35
C GLY A 125 -1.12 -10.72 -6.31
N THR A 126 -1.81 -11.86 -6.29
CA THR A 126 -3.27 -11.97 -6.43
C THR A 126 -4.05 -12.02 -5.12
N GLY A 127 -3.38 -11.92 -3.97
CA GLY A 127 -3.98 -12.07 -2.64
C GLY A 127 -3.30 -11.23 -1.57
N SER A 128 -2.71 -10.09 -1.96
CA SER A 128 -2.05 -9.19 -1.01
C SER A 128 -3.02 -8.55 0.00
N ASN A 129 -2.45 -7.98 1.05
CA ASN A 129 -3.23 -7.29 2.07
C ASN A 129 -2.41 -6.22 2.79
N PHE A 130 -3.13 -5.36 3.50
CA PHE A 130 -2.56 -4.44 4.48
C PHE A 130 -3.01 -4.81 5.89
N ILE A 131 -2.10 -4.65 6.83
CA ILE A 131 -2.41 -4.53 8.26
C ILE A 131 -2.22 -3.08 8.68
N PHE A 132 -3.28 -2.51 9.24
CA PHE A 132 -3.24 -1.21 9.88
C PHE A 132 -3.37 -1.38 11.38
N GLU A 133 -2.45 -0.79 12.13
CA GLU A 133 -2.56 -0.66 13.57
C GLU A 133 -2.93 0.78 13.90
N TRP A 134 -3.89 0.98 14.78
CA TRP A 134 -4.43 2.30 15.08
C TRP A 134 -4.81 2.43 16.54
N GLN A 135 -4.92 3.68 16.97
CA GLN A 135 -5.36 4.08 18.28
C GLN A 135 -6.38 5.21 18.17
N LYS A 136 -7.38 5.18 19.04
CA LYS A 136 -8.42 6.21 19.13
C LYS A 136 -8.83 6.45 20.57
N THR A 137 -9.50 7.55 20.83
CA THR A 137 -10.21 7.75 22.11
C THR A 137 -11.38 6.77 22.19
N HIS A 138 -11.88 6.52 23.41
CA HIS A 138 -13.04 5.64 23.59
C HIS A 138 -14.29 6.16 22.85
N GLU A 139 -14.46 7.49 22.78
CA GLU A 139 -15.62 8.13 22.14
C GLU A 139 -15.51 8.25 20.62
N ALA A 140 -14.28 8.30 20.07
CA ALA A 140 -14.10 8.36 18.63
C ALA A 140 -14.58 7.07 17.93
N PRO A 141 -15.15 7.18 16.71
CA PRO A 141 -15.39 6.04 15.85
C PRO A 141 -14.08 5.40 15.37
N GLU A 142 -14.17 4.16 14.89
CA GLU A 142 -13.04 3.48 14.27
C GLU A 142 -12.69 4.10 12.91
N PRO A 143 -11.39 4.14 12.54
CA PRO A 143 -11.00 4.50 11.17
C PRO A 143 -11.62 3.56 10.14
N ILE A 144 -11.89 4.11 8.95
CA ILE A 144 -12.21 3.31 7.77
C ILE A 144 -10.98 3.22 6.89
N PHE A 145 -10.58 1.99 6.58
CA PHE A 145 -9.63 1.70 5.52
C PHE A 145 -10.35 1.05 4.36
N GLU A 146 -10.19 1.64 3.17
CA GLU A 146 -10.82 1.19 1.93
C GLU A 146 -9.78 1.21 0.82
N ALA A 147 -9.84 0.25 -0.10
CA ALA A 147 -9.07 0.30 -1.33
C ALA A 147 -9.99 0.40 -2.54
N VAL A 148 -9.57 1.19 -3.53
CA VAL A 148 -10.14 1.20 -4.87
C VAL A 148 -9.11 0.60 -5.80
N MET A 149 -9.48 -0.48 -6.47
CA MET A 149 -8.65 -1.13 -7.47
C MET A 149 -9.11 -0.72 -8.84
N THR A 150 -8.19 -0.25 -9.68
CA THR A 150 -8.49 0.21 -11.03
C THR A 150 -7.53 -0.40 -12.05
N SER A 151 -8.02 -0.70 -13.25
CA SER A 151 -7.17 -1.07 -14.37
C SER A 151 -7.82 -0.67 -15.68
N ILE A 152 -7.00 -0.17 -16.61
CA ILE A 152 -7.40 0.29 -17.92
C ILE A 152 -6.64 -0.55 -18.94
N LEU A 153 -7.26 -1.60 -19.47
CA LEU A 153 -6.70 -2.39 -20.56
C LEU A 153 -7.49 -2.13 -21.85
N GLY A 154 -6.91 -1.34 -22.75
CA GLY A 154 -7.54 -0.97 -24.02
C GLY A 154 -8.82 -0.17 -23.81
N GLN A 155 -9.95 -0.68 -24.30
CA GLN A 155 -11.28 -0.04 -24.17
C GLN A 155 -12.09 -0.56 -22.97
N GLN A 156 -11.57 -1.52 -22.20
CA GLN A 156 -12.26 -2.08 -21.05
C GLN A 156 -11.56 -1.60 -19.77
N GLY A 157 -12.31 -0.85 -18.96
CA GLY A 157 -11.92 -0.48 -17.61
C GLY A 157 -12.61 -1.37 -16.60
N LEU A 158 -11.89 -1.75 -15.55
CA LEU A 158 -12.49 -2.40 -14.38
C LEU A 158 -12.17 -1.58 -13.14
N SER A 159 -13.13 -1.51 -12.23
CA SER A 159 -12.94 -0.93 -10.92
C SER A 159 -13.77 -1.67 -9.88
N PHE A 160 -13.19 -1.91 -8.71
CA PHE A 160 -13.90 -2.45 -7.57
C PHE A 160 -13.28 -1.95 -6.28
N THR A 161 -14.01 -2.07 -5.17
CA THR A 161 -13.53 -1.66 -3.86
C THR A 161 -13.42 -2.84 -2.90
N THR A 162 -12.55 -2.68 -1.91
CA THR A 162 -12.47 -3.54 -0.74
C THR A 162 -12.50 -2.69 0.50
N GLN A 163 -13.12 -3.21 1.56
CA GLN A 163 -13.16 -2.55 2.86
C GLN A 163 -12.47 -3.42 3.89
N SER A 164 -11.80 -2.76 4.82
CA SER A 164 -11.11 -3.45 5.90
C SER A 164 -12.08 -4.08 6.89
N LYS A 165 -11.58 -5.07 7.64
CA LYS A 165 -12.26 -5.63 8.81
C LYS A 165 -11.37 -5.51 10.03
N ARG A 166 -11.95 -5.13 11.17
CA ARG A 166 -11.26 -5.19 12.45
C ARG A 166 -10.94 -6.65 12.79
N ILE A 167 -9.72 -6.90 13.23
CA ILE A 167 -9.21 -8.23 13.61
C ILE A 167 -8.68 -8.26 15.05
N GLN A 168 -8.49 -7.11 15.69
CA GLN A 168 -8.15 -6.94 17.11
C GLN A 168 -8.63 -5.57 17.59
#